data_AF-A0A496XVD0-F1
#
_entry.id   AF-A0A496XVD0-F1
#
_cell.length_a   1.000
_cell.length_b   1.000
_cell.length_c   1.000
_cell.angle_alpha   90.00
_cell.angle_beta   90.00
_cell.angle_gamma   90.00
#
_symmetry.space_group_name_H-M   'P 1'
#
loop_
_entity.id
_entity.type
_entity.pdbx_description
1 polymer ?
#
loop_
_entity_poly.entity_id
_entity_poly.type
_entity_poly.pdbx_seq_one_letter_code
_entity_poly.pdbx_strand_id
1 'polypeptide(L)' 'MSKIGFEKKLEHTKDILKKLQDPKITIEESLKLHKEGMDIVKAAQEQLDKAKLQYEEFSKDDT' A
#
# COMPACT_ATOMS: atom_id res chain seq x y z
N MET A 1 -2.22 19.04 -1.00
CA MET A 1 -1.86 17.87 -1.82
C MET A 1 -2.70 16.69 -1.34
N SER A 2 -3.67 16.23 -2.13
CA SER A 2 -4.66 15.24 -1.69
C SER A 2 -4.01 13.89 -1.38
N LYS A 3 -4.17 13.42 -0.14
CA LYS A 3 -3.91 12.03 0.24
C LYS A 3 -4.65 11.13 -0.73
N ILE A 4 -3.92 10.27 -1.45
CA ILE A 4 -4.52 9.20 -2.26
C ILE A 4 -5.33 8.34 -1.27
N GLY A 5 -6.66 8.36 -1.43
CA GLY A 5 -7.57 7.61 -0.57
C GLY A 5 -7.38 6.10 -0.72
N PHE A 6 -7.80 5.35 0.30
CA PHE A 6 -7.67 3.89 0.35
C PHE A 6 -8.20 3.21 -0.93
N GLU A 7 -9.39 3.61 -1.39
CA GLU A 7 -9.99 3.08 -2.63
C GLU A 7 -9.10 3.27 -3.84
N LYS A 8 -8.43 4.43 -3.92
CA LYS A 8 -7.55 4.77 -5.04
C LYS A 8 -6.23 4.00 -4.98
N LYS A 9 -5.74 3.66 -3.78
CA LYS A 9 -4.62 2.70 -3.62
C LYS A 9 -5.04 1.30 -4.07
N LEU A 10 -6.27 0.89 -3.75
CA LEU A 10 -6.81 -0.42 -4.06
C LEU A 10 -7.07 -0.61 -5.56
N GLU A 11 -7.55 0.43 -6.25
CA GLU A 11 -7.59 0.46 -7.72
C GLU A 11 -6.20 0.34 -8.33
N HIS A 12 -5.23 1.12 -7.82
CA HIS A 12 -3.86 1.08 -8.33
C HIS A 12 -3.25 -0.32 -8.20
N THR A 13 -3.50 -1.02 -7.09
CA THR A 13 -3.04 -2.40 -6.90
C THR A 13 -3.68 -3.37 -7.90
N LYS A 14 -4.97 -3.19 -8.24
CA LYS A 14 -5.64 -4.01 -9.27
C LYS A 14 -5.05 -3.78 -10.65
N ASP A 15 -4.71 -2.54 -10.99
CA ASP A 15 -4.07 -2.21 -12.26
C ASP A 15 -2.67 -2.78 -12.39
N ILE A 16 -1.88 -2.75 -11.30
CA ILE A 16 -0.55 -3.39 -11.22
C ILE A 16 -0.69 -4.91 -11.46
N LEU A 17 -1.64 -5.57 -10.80
CA LEU A 17 -1.91 -7.00 -10.98
C LEU A 17 -2.29 -7.35 -12.43
N LYS A 18 -3.16 -6.54 -13.06
CA LYS A 18 -3.53 -6.73 -14.47
C LYS A 18 -2.33 -6.64 -15.40
N LYS A 19 -1.42 -5.67 -15.16
CA LYS A 19 -0.21 -5.50 -15.97
C LYS A 19 0.77 -6.66 -15.80
N LEU A 20 0.92 -7.20 -14.58
CA LEU A 20 1.76 -8.38 -14.32
C LEU A 20 1.23 -9.65 -15.00
N GLN A 21 -0.06 -9.71 -15.31
CA GLN A 21 -0.68 -10.83 -16.04
C GLN A 21 -0.57 -10.67 -17.57
N ASP A 22 -0.12 -9.52 -18.08
CA ASP A 22 0.06 -9.32 -19.51
C ASP A 22 1.31 -10.10 -19.98
N PRO A 23 1.17 -11.08 -20.90
CA PRO A 23 2.31 -11.83 -21.42
C PRO A 23 3.30 -10.97 -22.24
N LYS A 24 2.94 -9.71 -22.55
CA LYS A 24 3.85 -8.74 -23.19
C LYS A 24 4.65 -7.91 -22.20
N ILE A 25 4.46 -8.08 -20.89
CA ILE A 25 5.20 -7.33 -19.89
C ILE A 25 6.69 -7.63 -19.99
N THR A 26 7.50 -6.57 -20.01
CA THR A 26 8.95 -6.75 -20.02
C THR A 26 9.46 -7.12 -18.62
N ILE A 27 10.63 -7.77 -18.55
CA ILE A 27 11.28 -8.10 -17.27
C ILE A 27 11.52 -6.82 -16.44
N GLU A 28 11.89 -5.72 -17.10
CA GLU A 28 12.13 -4.43 -16.45
C GLU A 28 10.85 -3.86 -15.83
N GLU A 29 9.73 -3.93 -16.54
CA GLU A 29 8.42 -3.50 -16.02
C GLU A 29 7.94 -4.40 -14.89
N SER A 30 8.16 -5.71 -14.98
CA SER A 30 7.83 -6.66 -13.91
C SER A 30 8.58 -6.34 -12.61
N LEU A 31 9.86 -5.98 -12.71
CA LEU A 31 10.67 -5.58 -11.56
C LEU A 31 10.21 -4.23 -10.97
N LYS A 32 9.84 -3.26 -11.80
CA LYS A 32 9.28 -1.97 -11.34
C LYS A 32 7.95 -2.17 -10.60
N LEU A 33 7.02 -2.92 -11.19
CA LEU A 33 5.71 -3.20 -10.60
C LEU A 33 5.82 -4.00 -9.30
N HIS A 34 6.74 -4.96 -9.23
CA HIS A 34 7.01 -5.70 -8.00
C HIS A 34 7.52 -4.77 -6.89
N LYS A 35 8.47 -3.89 -7.20
CA LYS A 35 9.00 -2.92 -6.23
C LYS A 35 7.90 -1.95 -5.76
N GLU A 36 7.11 -1.44 -6.69
CA GLU A 36 5.98 -0.55 -6.39
C GLU A 36 4.93 -1.25 -5.50
N GLY A 37 4.62 -2.52 -5.78
CA GLY A 37 3.75 -3.34 -4.93
C GLY A 37 4.29 -3.49 -3.51
N MET A 38 5.59 -3.77 -3.35
CA MET A 38 6.22 -3.86 -2.02
C MET A 38 6.18 -2.53 -1.26
N ASP A 39 6.41 -1.40 -1.94
CA ASP A 39 6.36 -0.07 -1.33
C ASP A 39 4.95 0.28 -0.85
N ILE A 40 3.91 -0.09 -1.62
CA ILE A 40 2.50 0.08 -1.24
C ILE A 40 2.18 -0.75 0.01
N VAL A 41 2.59 -2.02 0.04
CA VAL A 41 2.37 -2.91 1.20
C VAL A 41 3.05 -2.35 2.44
N LYS A 42 4.30 -1.88 2.30
CA LYS A 42 5.04 -1.29 3.42
C LYS A 42 4.37 -0.03 3.95
N ALA A 43 3.91 0.85 3.06
CA ALA A 43 3.17 2.05 3.46
C ALA A 43 1.85 1.72 4.18
N ALA A 44 1.15 0.66 3.76
CA ALA A 44 -0.07 0.22 4.43
C ALA A 44 0.24 -0.32 5.85
N GLN A 45 1.33 -1.08 6.00
CA GLN A 45 1.78 -1.58 7.30
C GLN A 45 2.12 -0.44 8.27
N GLU A 46 2.86 0.57 7.80
CA GLU A 46 3.20 1.76 8.61
C GLU A 46 1.95 2.54 9.05
N GLN A 47 0.90 2.59 8.22
CA GLN A 47 -0.37 3.21 8.59
C GLN A 47 -1.09 2.41 9.68
N LEU A 48 -1.07 1.07 9.60
CA LEU A 48 -1.65 0.20 10.63
C LEU A 48 -0.90 0.32 11.95
N ASP A 49 0.43 0.35 11.92
CA ASP A 49 1.24 0.45 13.13
C ASP A 49 1.02 1.80 13.82
N LYS A 50 0.93 2.89 13.05
CA LYS A 50 0.55 4.21 13.60
C LYS A 50 -0.83 4.21 14.22
N ALA A 51 -1.82 3.59 13.58
CA ALA A 51 -3.18 3.52 14.12
C ALA A 51 -3.24 2.71 15.42
N LYS A 52 -2.49 1.60 15.51
CA LYS A 52 -2.35 0.80 16.74
C LYS A 52 -1.68 1.62 17.85
N LEU A 53 -0.61 2.33 17.53
CA LEU A 53 0.13 3.13 18.51
C LEU A 53 -0.74 4.27 19.07
N GLN A 54 -1.48 4.95 18.20
CA GLN A 54 -2.48 5.95 18.62
C GLN A 54 -3.56 5.34 19.52
N TYR A 55 -4.07 4.15 19.18
CA TYR A 55 -5.05 3.44 20.00
C TYR A 55 -4.50 3.08 21.40
N GLU A 56 -3.25 2.60 21.47
CA GLU A 56 -2.60 2.32 22.76
C GLU A 56 -2.36 3.57 23.60
N GLU A 57 -2.05 4.72 22.97
CA GLU A 57 -1.94 6.01 23.66
C GLU A 57 -3.29 6.46 24.22
N PHE A 58 -4.35 6.46 23.40
CA PHE A 58 -5.71 6.78 23.87
C PHE A 58 -6.20 5.84 24.98
N SER A 59 -5.87 4.55 24.90
CA SER A 59 -6.25 3.56 25.91
C SER A 59 -5.48 3.72 27.24
N LYS A 60 -4.34 4.42 27.25
CA LYS A 60 -3.57 4.70 28.47
C LYS A 60 -4.01 5.98 29.18
N ASP A 61 -4.59 6.93 28.46
CA ASP A 61 -5.08 8.20 29.03
C ASP A 61 -6.44 8.08 29.74
N ASP A 62 -7.16 6.95 29.59
CA ASP A 62 -8.44 6.65 30.27
C ASP A 62 -8.27 5.98 31.67
N THR A 63 -7.03 5.87 32.20
CA THR A 63 -6.75 5.35 33.57
C THR A 63 -5.96 6.36 34.39
#